data_AF-A0A6G7B8M9-F1
#
_entry.id   AF-A0A6G7B8M9-F1
#
_cell.length_a   1.000
_cell.length_b   1.000
_cell.length_c   1.000
_cell.angle_alpha   90.00
_cell.angle_beta   90.00
_cell.angle_gamma   90.00
#
_symmetry.space_group_name_H-M   'P 1'
#
loop_
_entity.id
_entity.type
_entity.pdbx_description
1 polymer ?
#
loop_
_entity_poly.entity_id
_entity_poly.type
_entity_poly.pdbx_seq_one_letter_code
_entity_poly.pdbx_strand_id
1 'polypeptide(L)'
;MIYTITLNDDKNNTCCGTYVSLLLKKKDIESIALGIIPNDYQKAEKLLDDADIKHDFIKIDATQLDLFGEDKQVAISAQQKLLDNLKCLNKGDILVICGSFAKGISPVYLSDMAAIAHKKGAYLVVSVPYATVMDILPLQPFLIQLTGQDIKNIFDKVAGRQLLYQSAHYMVAKGASHVLCTLDKQHIAVINMTQGFVAEVPDVKKVSGVGCQESLLATFLTGILKNHMTITNLANSVAAYADSLQKEGLTDYSNNLALQRKVIAQKIMFDD
;
A
#
# COMPACT_ATOMS: atom_id res chain seq x y z
N MET A 1 12.45 -3.43 11.46
CA MET A 1 11.55 -4.53 11.03
C MET A 1 10.39 -3.94 10.23
N ILE A 2 9.77 -4.70 9.32
CA ILE A 2 8.57 -4.27 8.58
C ILE A 2 7.36 -5.07 9.06
N TYR A 3 6.27 -4.38 9.38
CA TYR A 3 5.00 -4.97 9.75
C TYR A 3 3.96 -4.64 8.68
N THR A 4 3.27 -5.64 8.14
CA THR A 4 2.21 -5.42 7.14
C THR A 4 0.85 -5.78 7.71
N ILE A 5 -0.15 -4.95 7.45
CA ILE A 5 -1.50 -5.12 8.00
C ILE A 5 -2.47 -5.65 6.94
N THR A 6 -3.13 -6.77 7.23
CA THR A 6 -4.26 -7.30 6.46
C THR A 6 -5.54 -7.16 7.29
N LEU A 7 -6.47 -6.32 6.83
CA LEU A 7 -7.77 -6.08 7.51
C LEU A 7 -8.97 -6.49 6.68
N ASN A 8 -8.75 -7.03 5.49
CA ASN A 8 -9.78 -7.70 4.71
C ASN A 8 -9.17 -8.97 4.11
N ASP A 9 -9.81 -10.11 4.35
CA ASP A 9 -9.46 -11.38 3.72
C ASP A 9 -10.76 -12.11 3.35
N ASP A 10 -11.41 -11.61 2.29
CA ASP A 10 -12.68 -12.14 1.79
C ASP A 10 -12.52 -13.04 0.54
N LYS A 11 -13.59 -13.77 0.22
CA LYS A 11 -13.65 -14.71 -0.92
C LYS A 11 -13.38 -14.05 -2.27
N ASN A 12 -13.50 -12.74 -2.40
CA ASN A 12 -13.38 -11.98 -3.64
C ASN A 12 -11.96 -11.40 -3.86
N ASN A 13 -11.00 -11.76 -2.99
CA ASN A 13 -9.62 -11.25 -2.87
C ASN A 13 -9.53 -9.81 -2.35
N THR A 14 -8.82 -9.61 -1.25
CA THR A 14 -7.63 -8.72 -1.20
C THR A 14 -6.81 -8.88 0.09
N CYS A 15 -5.90 -9.87 0.12
CA CYS A 15 -4.88 -9.98 1.17
C CYS A 15 -3.76 -8.91 0.97
N CYS A 16 -4.08 -7.62 0.91
CA CYS A 16 -3.13 -6.58 0.47
C CYS A 16 -1.83 -6.57 1.29
N GLY A 17 -1.93 -6.60 2.63
CA GLY A 17 -0.77 -6.68 3.51
C GLY A 17 0.07 -7.95 3.28
N THR A 18 -0.61 -9.08 3.12
CA THR A 18 0.00 -10.38 2.77
C THR A 18 0.76 -10.32 1.45
N TYR A 19 0.17 -9.70 0.41
CA TYR A 19 0.83 -9.55 -0.89
C TYR A 19 2.07 -8.66 -0.81
N VAL A 20 2.02 -7.57 -0.05
CA VAL A 20 3.21 -6.75 0.20
C VAL A 20 4.30 -7.58 0.88
N SER A 21 3.97 -8.38 1.89
CA SER A 21 4.92 -9.28 2.55
C SER A 21 5.55 -10.29 1.58
N LEU A 22 4.75 -10.94 0.72
CA LEU A 22 5.25 -11.86 -0.30
C LEU A 22 6.21 -11.17 -1.28
N LEU A 23 5.89 -9.96 -1.71
CA LEU A 23 6.71 -9.18 -2.63
C LEU A 23 8.03 -8.71 -1.98
N LEU A 24 7.99 -8.33 -0.70
CA LEU A 24 9.19 -8.00 0.08
C LEU A 24 10.10 -9.22 0.24
N LYS A 25 9.54 -10.40 0.54
CA LYS A 25 10.30 -11.66 0.62
C LYS A 25 11.02 -11.99 -0.69
N LYS A 26 10.37 -11.80 -1.84
CA LYS A 26 10.99 -11.92 -3.18
C LYS A 26 12.16 -10.96 -3.43
N LYS A 27 12.36 -9.96 -2.55
CA LYS A 27 13.45 -8.97 -2.60
C LYS A 27 14.42 -9.10 -1.42
N ASP A 28 14.36 -10.23 -0.71
CA ASP A 28 15.18 -10.55 0.46
C ASP A 28 14.97 -9.57 1.62
N ILE A 29 13.73 -9.08 1.77
CA ILE A 29 13.33 -8.21 2.88
C ILE A 29 12.33 -8.96 3.75
N GLU A 30 12.71 -9.17 5.00
CA GLU A 30 11.87 -9.81 6.01
C GLU A 30 10.76 -8.88 6.51
N SER A 31 9.59 -9.46 6.75
CA SER A 31 8.43 -8.77 7.31
C SER A 31 7.68 -9.68 8.29
N ILE A 32 6.80 -9.07 9.10
CA ILE A 32 5.85 -9.77 9.95
C ILE A 32 4.44 -9.33 9.52
N ALA A 33 3.62 -10.27 9.09
CA ALA A 33 2.24 -9.99 8.72
C ALA A 33 1.33 -10.05 9.96
N LEU A 34 0.61 -8.97 10.21
CA LEU A 34 -0.39 -8.86 11.28
C LEU A 34 -1.74 -8.53 10.65
N GLY A 35 -2.80 -8.64 11.43
CA GLY A 35 -4.12 -8.28 10.93
C GLY A 35 -5.26 -8.94 11.67
N ILE A 36 -6.45 -8.81 11.08
CA ILE A 36 -7.67 -9.48 11.54
C ILE A 36 -8.22 -10.25 10.35
N ILE A 37 -8.35 -11.57 10.49
CA ILE A 37 -8.82 -12.47 9.43
C ILE A 37 -9.88 -13.43 9.96
N PRO A 38 -10.79 -13.92 9.11
CA PRO A 38 -11.76 -14.95 9.49
C PRO A 38 -11.07 -16.31 9.77
N ASN A 39 -11.57 -17.04 10.78
CA ASN A 39 -11.10 -18.37 11.16
C ASN A 39 -11.17 -19.39 10.01
N ASP A 40 -12.24 -19.32 9.22
CA ASP A 40 -12.58 -20.33 8.20
C ASP A 40 -11.90 -20.06 6.85
N TYR A 41 -11.17 -18.95 6.71
CA TYR A 41 -10.47 -18.59 5.48
C TYR A 41 -9.00 -18.32 5.77
N GLN A 42 -8.18 -19.35 5.58
CA GLN A 42 -6.75 -19.35 5.92
C GLN A 42 -5.86 -19.13 4.69
N LYS A 43 -6.39 -18.44 3.66
CA LYS A 43 -5.63 -18.23 2.41
C LYS A 43 -4.39 -17.37 2.67
N ALA A 44 -4.54 -16.28 3.43
CA ALA A 44 -3.41 -15.41 3.77
C ALA A 44 -2.32 -16.18 4.55
N GLU A 45 -2.71 -16.92 5.60
CA GLU A 45 -1.77 -17.72 6.40
C GLU A 45 -1.03 -18.74 5.55
N LYS A 46 -1.75 -19.53 4.75
CA LYS A 46 -1.13 -20.54 3.89
C LYS A 46 -0.10 -19.94 2.93
N LEU A 47 -0.41 -18.81 2.31
CA LEU A 47 0.53 -18.12 1.41
C LEU A 47 1.80 -17.66 2.14
N LEU A 48 1.68 -17.23 3.40
CA LEU A 48 2.80 -16.75 4.21
C LEU A 48 3.64 -17.91 4.73
N ASP A 49 3.00 -18.99 5.17
CA ASP A 49 3.67 -20.22 5.61
C ASP A 49 4.46 -20.87 4.46
N ASP A 50 3.85 -20.99 3.27
CA ASP A 50 4.49 -21.53 2.07
C ASP A 50 5.72 -20.69 1.65
N ALA A 51 5.77 -19.41 2.04
CA ALA A 51 6.85 -18.47 1.75
C ALA A 51 7.84 -18.25 2.92
N ASP A 52 7.66 -18.95 4.05
CA ASP A 52 8.43 -18.76 5.29
C ASP A 52 8.45 -17.29 5.74
N ILE A 53 7.26 -16.71 5.86
CA ILE A 53 7.04 -15.34 6.35
C ILE A 53 6.28 -15.41 7.68
N LYS A 54 6.83 -14.74 8.70
CA LYS A 54 6.22 -14.69 10.02
C LYS A 54 4.88 -13.98 9.98
N HIS A 55 3.90 -14.51 10.70
CA HIS A 55 2.61 -13.87 10.87
C HIS A 55 2.01 -14.11 12.27
N ASP A 56 1.14 -13.19 12.69
CA ASP A 56 0.37 -13.28 13.93
C ASP A 56 -0.97 -12.58 13.74
N PHE A 57 -1.89 -13.29 13.07
CA PHE A 57 -3.24 -12.77 12.81
C PHE A 57 -4.19 -12.99 13.98
N ILE A 58 -5.01 -11.98 14.24
CA ILE A 58 -6.16 -12.10 15.13
C ILE A 58 -7.30 -12.76 14.36
N LYS A 59 -7.62 -13.97 14.78
CA LYS A 59 -8.67 -14.77 14.20
C LYS A 59 -10.03 -14.43 14.80
N ILE A 60 -11.01 -14.20 13.93
CA ILE A 60 -12.40 -13.95 14.31
C ILE A 60 -13.35 -14.92 13.60
N ASP A 61 -14.54 -15.12 14.15
CA ASP A 61 -15.57 -15.93 13.50
C ASP A 61 -15.94 -15.30 12.15
N ALA A 62 -16.08 -16.12 11.10
CA ALA A 62 -16.46 -15.66 9.76
C ALA A 62 -17.80 -14.90 9.76
N THR A 63 -18.69 -15.18 10.71
CA THR A 63 -19.94 -14.45 10.93
C THR A 63 -19.74 -13.03 11.47
N GLN A 64 -18.58 -12.67 12.00
CA GLN A 64 -18.25 -11.29 12.45
C GLN A 64 -17.65 -10.43 11.33
N LEU A 65 -17.38 -11.04 10.18
CA LEU A 65 -17.03 -10.34 8.96
C LEU A 65 -18.23 -10.41 8.04
N ASP A 66 -18.54 -9.30 7.38
CA ASP A 66 -19.52 -9.35 6.32
C ASP A 66 -18.94 -10.00 5.05
N LEU A 67 -18.68 -11.30 5.11
CA LEU A 67 -18.25 -12.13 3.98
C LEU A 67 -19.43 -12.46 3.04
N PHE A 68 -20.67 -12.10 3.40
CA PHE A 68 -21.90 -12.59 2.75
C PHE A 68 -23.00 -11.54 2.47
N GLY A 69 -22.78 -10.25 2.74
CA GLY A 69 -23.73 -9.15 2.51
C GLY A 69 -24.64 -8.73 3.69
N GLU A 70 -24.36 -9.10 4.93
CA GLU A 70 -25.10 -8.66 6.14
C GLU A 70 -24.31 -7.58 6.91
N ASP A 71 -24.97 -6.49 7.36
CA ASP A 71 -24.38 -5.37 8.13
C ASP A 71 -23.78 -5.80 9.48
N LYS A 72 -22.66 -6.53 9.45
CA LYS A 72 -21.98 -7.06 10.63
C LYS A 72 -20.69 -6.32 10.89
N GLN A 73 -20.47 -6.01 12.15
CA GLN A 73 -19.30 -5.28 12.61
C GLN A 73 -18.23 -6.25 13.12
N VAL A 74 -16.99 -6.07 12.65
CA VAL A 74 -15.82 -6.73 13.25
C VAL A 74 -15.75 -6.35 14.73
N ALA A 75 -15.67 -7.34 15.61
CA ALA A 75 -15.70 -7.12 17.06
C ALA A 75 -14.66 -6.07 17.49
N ILE A 76 -15.11 -5.08 18.26
CA ILE A 76 -14.25 -4.00 18.80
C ILE A 76 -13.08 -4.58 19.60
N SER A 77 -13.27 -5.71 20.29
CA SER A 77 -12.22 -6.41 21.02
C SER A 77 -11.09 -6.91 20.12
N ALA A 78 -11.38 -7.36 18.89
CA ALA A 78 -10.36 -7.78 17.93
C ALA A 78 -9.56 -6.59 17.41
N GLN A 79 -10.25 -5.47 17.13
CA GLN A 79 -9.60 -4.20 16.75
C GLN A 79 -8.68 -3.72 17.89
N GLN A 80 -9.17 -3.69 19.13
CA GLN A 80 -8.36 -3.29 20.27
C GLN A 80 -7.14 -4.20 20.47
N LYS A 81 -7.31 -5.52 20.32
CA LYS A 81 -6.20 -6.47 20.41
C LYS A 81 -5.13 -6.22 19.35
N LEU A 82 -5.51 -5.87 18.12
CA LEU A 82 -4.54 -5.52 17.08
C LEU A 82 -3.80 -4.22 17.43
N LEU A 83 -4.50 -3.19 17.91
CA LEU A 83 -3.86 -1.97 18.41
C LEU A 83 -2.87 -2.25 19.54
N ASP A 84 -3.21 -3.19 20.43
CA ASP A 84 -2.31 -3.63 21.50
C ASP A 84 -1.09 -4.37 20.95
N ASN A 85 -1.25 -5.24 19.95
CA ASN A 85 -0.13 -5.89 19.27
C ASN A 85 0.81 -4.86 18.63
N LEU A 86 0.28 -3.77 18.05
CA LEU A 86 1.10 -2.69 17.47
C LEU A 86 1.94 -1.93 18.50
N LYS A 87 1.69 -2.09 19.81
CA LYS A 87 2.58 -1.54 20.84
C LYS A 87 3.96 -2.22 20.88
N CYS A 88 4.17 -3.32 20.15
CA CYS A 88 5.50 -3.92 19.98
C CYS A 88 6.42 -3.13 19.05
N LEU A 89 5.88 -2.20 18.24
CA LEU A 89 6.66 -1.38 17.32
C LEU A 89 7.75 -0.59 18.06
N ASN A 90 8.92 -0.51 17.43
CA ASN A 90 10.07 0.25 17.89
C ASN A 90 10.41 1.38 16.92
N LYS A 91 11.25 2.31 17.39
CA LYS A 91 11.75 3.41 16.56
C LYS A 91 12.48 2.86 15.33
N GLY A 92 12.11 3.34 14.16
CA GLY A 92 12.68 2.92 12.87
C GLY A 92 12.06 1.65 12.26
N ASP A 93 11.11 1.00 12.94
CA ASP A 93 10.27 0.00 12.27
C ASP A 93 9.37 0.66 11.23
N ILE A 94 8.86 -0.13 10.28
CA ILE A 94 7.92 0.32 9.24
C ILE A 94 6.59 -0.39 9.43
N LEU A 95 5.52 0.36 9.58
CA LEU A 95 4.14 -0.14 9.57
C LEU A 95 3.51 0.13 8.22
N VAL A 96 3.14 -0.91 7.48
CA VAL A 96 2.47 -0.84 6.19
C VAL A 96 0.99 -1.18 6.35
N ILE A 97 0.12 -0.22 6.06
CA ILE A 97 -1.33 -0.37 6.09
C ILE A 97 -1.85 -0.22 4.66
N CYS A 98 -2.40 -1.29 4.09
CA CYS A 98 -2.82 -1.27 2.69
C CYS A 98 -4.08 -2.10 2.46
N GLY A 99 -4.80 -1.72 1.41
CA GLY A 99 -6.08 -2.32 1.06
C GLY A 99 -7.26 -1.70 1.80
N SER A 100 -8.45 -2.03 1.31
CA SER A 100 -9.68 -1.72 2.02
C SER A 100 -9.77 -2.54 3.30
N PHE A 101 -10.29 -1.94 4.35
CA PHE A 101 -10.67 -2.64 5.57
C PHE A 101 -11.93 -3.46 5.33
N ALA A 102 -12.07 -4.57 6.05
CA ALA A 102 -13.30 -5.34 6.02
C ALA A 102 -14.48 -4.47 6.47
N LYS A 103 -15.65 -4.75 5.89
CA LYS A 103 -16.91 -4.17 6.31
C LYS A 103 -17.07 -4.34 7.83
N GLY A 104 -17.36 -3.25 8.51
CA GLY A 104 -17.42 -3.20 9.98
C GLY A 104 -16.21 -2.57 10.68
N ILE A 105 -15.10 -2.35 9.98
CA ILE A 105 -13.98 -1.57 10.50
C ILE A 105 -14.11 -0.14 9.96
N SER A 106 -14.23 0.83 10.86
CA SER A 106 -14.32 2.25 10.49
C SER A 106 -12.99 2.73 9.88
N PRO A 107 -12.99 3.57 8.83
CA PRO A 107 -11.78 4.23 8.33
C PRO A 107 -11.00 5.01 9.41
N VAL A 108 -11.66 5.48 10.47
CA VAL A 108 -11.03 6.12 11.65
C VAL A 108 -9.95 5.23 12.27
N TYR A 109 -10.06 3.91 12.12
CA TYR A 109 -9.08 2.95 12.59
C TYR A 109 -7.68 3.15 11.97
N LEU A 110 -7.60 3.75 10.78
CA LEU A 110 -6.34 4.19 10.18
C LEU A 110 -5.61 5.19 11.10
N SER A 111 -6.33 6.16 11.64
CA SER A 111 -5.78 7.21 12.51
C SER A 111 -5.28 6.64 13.83
N ASP A 112 -5.99 5.65 14.39
CA ASP A 112 -5.57 4.96 15.62
C ASP A 112 -4.24 4.23 15.41
N MET A 113 -4.12 3.45 14.34
CA MET A 113 -2.87 2.76 13.99
C MET A 113 -1.74 3.76 13.68
N ALA A 114 -2.04 4.85 12.98
CA ALA A 114 -1.07 5.90 12.66
C ALA A 114 -0.54 6.61 13.92
N ALA A 115 -1.41 6.90 14.88
CA ALA A 115 -1.03 7.52 16.15
C ALA A 115 -0.10 6.61 16.97
N ILE A 116 -0.34 5.30 16.96
CA ILE A 116 0.55 4.32 17.60
C ILE A 116 1.91 4.32 16.91
N ALA A 117 1.95 4.19 15.58
CA ALA A 117 3.21 4.20 14.82
C ALA A 117 4.02 5.47 15.10
N HIS A 118 3.37 6.65 15.06
CA HIS A 118 3.99 7.93 15.35
C HIS A 118 4.56 7.98 16.78
N LYS A 119 3.76 7.60 17.79
CA LYS A 119 4.21 7.56 19.20
C LYS A 119 5.39 6.62 19.41
N LYS A 120 5.49 5.54 18.63
CA LYS A 120 6.59 4.58 18.67
C LYS A 120 7.81 5.01 17.84
N GLY A 121 7.72 6.08 17.07
CA GLY A 121 8.76 6.50 16.14
C GLY A 121 8.95 5.53 14.98
N ALA A 122 7.91 4.77 14.63
CA ALA A 122 7.89 3.91 13.46
C ALA A 122 7.46 4.71 12.22
N TYR A 123 8.03 4.38 11.07
CA TYR A 123 7.63 4.93 9.79
C TYR A 123 6.29 4.35 9.35
N LEU A 124 5.40 5.20 8.88
CA LEU A 124 4.07 4.80 8.44
C LEU A 124 3.98 4.80 6.91
N VAL A 125 3.57 3.68 6.32
CA VAL A 125 3.31 3.51 4.89
C VAL A 125 1.84 3.18 4.68
N VAL A 126 1.13 3.95 3.87
CA VAL A 126 -0.33 3.82 3.71
C VAL A 126 -0.73 3.72 2.25
N SER A 127 -1.57 2.74 1.92
CA SER A 127 -2.18 2.57 0.60
C SER A 127 -3.64 2.13 0.76
N VAL A 128 -4.50 3.07 1.16
CA VAL A 128 -5.92 2.82 1.43
C VAL A 128 -6.79 3.86 0.71
N PRO A 129 -8.03 3.52 0.31
CA PRO A 129 -8.88 4.38 -0.52
C PRO A 129 -9.69 5.43 0.27
N TYR A 130 -9.28 5.76 1.50
CA TYR A 130 -10.10 6.53 2.45
C TYR A 130 -9.67 7.98 2.57
N ALA A 131 -10.63 8.89 2.72
CA ALA A 131 -10.36 10.32 3.00
C ALA A 131 -9.65 10.57 4.33
N THR A 132 -9.77 9.64 5.28
CA THR A 132 -9.04 9.65 6.56
C THR A 132 -7.51 9.68 6.39
N VAL A 133 -6.99 9.39 5.18
CA VAL A 133 -5.55 9.61 4.89
C VAL A 133 -5.12 11.07 5.12
N MET A 134 -6.04 12.03 5.02
CA MET A 134 -5.75 13.44 5.28
C MET A 134 -5.51 13.72 6.77
N ASP A 135 -6.18 12.98 7.64
CA ASP A 135 -6.10 13.16 9.10
C ASP A 135 -4.76 12.69 9.66
N ILE A 136 -4.07 11.79 8.96
CA ILE A 136 -2.77 11.26 9.38
C ILE A 136 -1.59 12.09 8.88
N LEU A 137 -1.79 13.05 7.97
CA LEU A 137 -0.69 13.87 7.42
C LEU A 137 0.13 14.60 8.50
N PRO A 138 -0.47 15.20 9.55
CA PRO A 138 0.28 15.80 10.65
C PRO A 138 1.16 14.81 11.42
N LEU A 139 0.86 13.51 11.35
CA LEU A 139 1.67 12.44 11.96
C LEU A 139 2.89 12.04 11.11
N GLN A 140 3.12 12.76 10.00
CA GLN A 140 4.26 12.62 9.10
C GLN A 140 4.41 11.20 8.52
N PRO A 141 3.40 10.70 7.78
CA PRO A 141 3.51 9.39 7.14
C PRO A 141 4.69 9.39 6.17
N PHE A 142 5.43 8.29 6.15
CA PHE A 142 6.62 8.15 5.35
C PHE A 142 6.29 8.01 3.85
N LEU A 143 5.26 7.24 3.52
CA LEU A 143 4.82 7.03 2.14
C LEU A 143 3.31 6.88 2.11
N ILE A 144 2.65 7.66 1.25
CA ILE A 144 1.25 7.47 0.88
C ILE A 144 1.21 7.01 -0.57
N GLN A 145 0.52 5.91 -0.85
CA GLN A 145 0.22 5.46 -2.21
C GLN A 145 -1.29 5.58 -2.49
N LEU A 146 -1.65 6.24 -3.58
CA LEU A 146 -3.05 6.44 -3.96
C LEU A 146 -3.22 6.28 -5.47
N THR A 147 -4.42 5.87 -5.89
CA THR A 147 -4.82 5.98 -7.30
C THR A 147 -5.40 7.36 -7.59
N GLY A 148 -5.45 7.74 -8.86
CA GLY A 148 -6.14 8.96 -9.29
C GLY A 148 -7.62 8.95 -8.92
N GLN A 149 -8.24 7.77 -8.79
CA GLN A 149 -9.62 7.66 -8.28
C GLN A 149 -9.70 7.97 -6.79
N ASP A 150 -8.75 7.49 -5.99
CA ASP A 150 -8.70 7.80 -4.56
C ASP A 150 -8.49 9.30 -4.36
N ILE A 151 -7.54 9.92 -5.07
CA ILE A 151 -7.31 11.38 -4.99
C ILE A 151 -8.58 12.15 -5.39
N LYS A 152 -9.27 11.74 -6.45
CA LYS A 152 -10.56 12.35 -6.84
C LYS A 152 -11.62 12.23 -5.76
N ASN A 153 -11.66 11.11 -5.04
CA ASN A 153 -12.61 10.94 -3.94
C ASN A 153 -12.25 11.83 -2.74
N ILE A 154 -10.96 12.07 -2.50
CA ILE A 154 -10.47 12.87 -1.37
C ILE A 154 -10.60 14.38 -1.63
N PHE A 155 -10.37 14.84 -2.86
CA PHE A 155 -10.33 16.27 -3.25
C PHE A 155 -11.50 16.67 -4.17
N ASP A 156 -12.69 16.13 -3.97
CA ASP A 156 -13.91 16.55 -4.68
C ASP A 156 -13.80 16.57 -6.23
N LYS A 157 -13.37 15.44 -6.80
CA LYS A 157 -13.34 15.15 -8.25
C LYS A 157 -12.44 16.07 -9.08
N VAL A 158 -11.26 16.41 -8.57
CA VAL A 158 -10.18 17.02 -9.37
C VAL A 158 -9.98 16.30 -10.71
N ALA A 159 -9.93 17.05 -11.81
CA ALA A 159 -9.79 16.52 -13.15
C ALA A 159 -8.45 16.95 -13.79
N GLY A 160 -7.79 16.00 -14.44
CA GLY A 160 -6.53 16.24 -15.15
C GLY A 160 -5.28 16.01 -14.28
N ARG A 161 -4.18 15.68 -14.95
CA ARG A 161 -2.91 15.29 -14.29
C ARG A 161 -2.33 16.41 -13.42
N GLN A 162 -2.45 17.66 -13.84
CA GLN A 162 -1.91 18.80 -13.08
C GLN A 162 -2.56 18.92 -11.71
N LEU A 163 -3.89 18.81 -11.61
CA LEU A 163 -4.57 18.83 -10.32
C LEU A 163 -4.20 17.62 -9.46
N LEU A 164 -4.02 16.43 -10.05
CA LEU A 164 -3.53 15.26 -9.32
C LEU A 164 -2.12 15.49 -8.73
N TYR A 165 -1.22 16.13 -9.49
CA TYR A 165 0.10 16.51 -8.99
C TYR A 165 0.02 17.51 -7.85
N GLN A 166 -0.84 18.52 -7.98
CA GLN A 166 -1.06 19.52 -6.94
C GLN A 166 -1.65 18.90 -5.67
N SER A 167 -2.61 17.96 -5.77
CA SER A 167 -3.15 17.23 -4.63
C SER A 167 -2.08 16.39 -3.92
N ALA A 168 -1.24 15.69 -4.68
CA ALA A 168 -0.13 14.91 -4.13
C ALA A 168 0.92 15.81 -3.47
N HIS A 169 1.27 16.93 -4.11
CA HIS A 169 2.16 17.95 -3.53
C HIS A 169 1.57 18.56 -2.25
N TYR A 170 0.25 18.80 -2.22
CA TYR A 170 -0.44 19.28 -1.02
C TYR A 170 -0.31 18.29 0.15
N MET A 171 -0.49 16.98 -0.08
CA MET A 171 -0.28 15.97 0.95
C MET A 171 1.16 15.98 1.48
N VAL A 172 2.13 16.14 0.59
CA VAL A 172 3.55 16.27 0.95
C VAL A 172 3.78 17.51 1.83
N ALA A 173 3.26 18.67 1.40
CA ALA A 173 3.35 19.92 2.15
C ALA A 173 2.65 19.87 3.52
N LYS A 174 1.69 18.96 3.70
CA LYS A 174 0.98 18.72 4.96
C LYS A 174 1.61 17.65 5.85
N GLY A 175 2.62 16.92 5.37
CA GLY A 175 3.48 16.09 6.22
C GLY A 175 3.92 14.75 5.62
N ALA A 176 3.34 14.28 4.51
CA ALA A 176 3.79 13.04 3.88
C ALA A 176 5.21 13.20 3.32
N SER A 177 6.13 12.26 3.61
CA SER A 177 7.49 12.36 3.05
C SER A 177 7.51 12.05 1.55
N HIS A 178 6.69 11.10 1.12
CA HIS A 178 6.52 10.70 -0.28
C HIS A 178 5.05 10.43 -0.58
N VAL A 179 4.63 10.81 -1.77
CA VAL A 179 3.32 10.46 -2.32
C VAL A 179 3.52 9.79 -3.68
N LEU A 180 3.14 8.51 -3.77
CA LEU A 180 3.23 7.67 -4.97
C LEU A 180 1.82 7.51 -5.57
N CYS A 181 1.62 7.94 -6.81
CA CYS A 181 0.30 8.01 -7.40
C CYS A 181 0.21 7.28 -8.73
N THR A 182 -0.74 6.33 -8.83
CA THR A 182 -1.17 5.83 -10.14
C THR A 182 -2.22 6.79 -10.69
N LEU A 183 -1.79 7.77 -11.50
CA LEU A 183 -2.64 8.89 -11.95
C LEU A 183 -3.78 8.40 -12.85
N ASP A 184 -3.43 7.51 -13.77
CA ASP A 184 -4.32 6.88 -14.75
C ASP A 184 -3.72 5.52 -15.16
N LYS A 185 -4.24 4.92 -16.24
CA LYS A 185 -3.77 3.61 -16.72
C LYS A 185 -2.35 3.63 -17.30
N GLN A 186 -1.84 4.80 -17.65
CA GLN A 186 -0.60 5.00 -18.39
C GLN A 186 0.47 5.74 -17.59
N HIS A 187 0.12 6.44 -16.51
CA HIS A 187 1.06 7.30 -15.80
C HIS A 187 1.08 7.01 -14.29
N ILE A 188 2.29 6.85 -13.77
CA ILE A 188 2.55 6.71 -12.34
C ILE A 188 3.57 7.78 -11.94
N ALA A 189 3.30 8.50 -10.86
CA ALA A 189 4.15 9.58 -10.38
C ALA A 189 4.58 9.38 -8.94
N VAL A 190 5.73 9.94 -8.59
CA VAL A 190 6.13 10.12 -7.20
C VAL A 190 6.46 11.59 -6.96
N ILE A 191 5.97 12.13 -5.86
CA ILE A 191 6.20 13.51 -5.43
C ILE A 191 6.71 13.49 -3.99
N ASN A 192 7.75 14.29 -3.73
CA ASN A 192 8.23 14.62 -2.39
C ASN A 192 8.59 16.10 -2.31
N MET A 193 9.09 16.56 -1.16
CA MET A 193 9.40 17.98 -0.91
C MET A 193 10.43 18.59 -1.89
N THR A 194 11.25 17.77 -2.55
CA THR A 194 12.38 18.22 -3.37
C THR A 194 12.17 18.05 -4.87
N GLN A 195 11.37 17.05 -5.25
CA GLN A 195 11.23 16.64 -6.65
C GLN A 195 9.93 15.88 -6.88
N GLY A 196 9.43 15.99 -8.11
CA GLY A 196 8.38 15.14 -8.65
C GLY A 196 8.85 14.47 -9.94
N PHE A 197 8.52 13.19 -10.11
CA PHE A 197 8.72 12.47 -11.36
C PHE A 197 7.44 11.76 -11.77
N VAL A 198 7.22 11.66 -13.07
CA VAL A 198 6.17 10.84 -13.68
C VAL A 198 6.81 9.86 -14.64
N ALA A 199 6.31 8.64 -14.67
CA ALA A 199 6.75 7.58 -15.56
C ALA A 199 5.58 6.99 -16.33
N GLU A 200 5.82 6.67 -17.59
CA GLU A 200 4.87 5.96 -18.43
C GLU A 200 4.90 4.45 -18.15
N VAL A 201 3.73 3.86 -17.98
CA VAL A 201 3.57 2.41 -17.84
C VAL A 201 3.75 1.77 -19.21
N PRO A 202 4.70 0.83 -19.37
CA PRO A 202 4.89 0.12 -20.63
C PRO A 202 3.60 -0.53 -21.12
N ASP A 203 3.34 -0.45 -22.43
CA ASP A 203 2.18 -1.10 -23.03
C ASP A 203 2.32 -2.63 -22.93
N VAL A 204 1.38 -3.24 -22.21
CA VAL A 204 1.33 -4.67 -21.93
C VAL A 204 -0.11 -5.16 -22.04
N LYS A 205 -0.29 -6.41 -22.50
CA LYS A 205 -1.61 -7.04 -22.55
C LYS A 205 -2.10 -7.29 -21.12
N LYS A 206 -3.10 -6.55 -20.67
CA LYS A 206 -3.70 -6.73 -19.35
C LYS A 206 -4.39 -8.10 -19.23
N VAL A 207 -3.96 -8.86 -18.23
CA VAL A 207 -4.56 -10.13 -17.78
C VAL A 207 -5.32 -9.91 -16.46
N SER A 208 -4.68 -9.28 -15.47
CA SER A 208 -5.28 -9.01 -14.16
C SER A 208 -4.90 -7.62 -13.63
N GLY A 209 -5.66 -7.09 -12.69
CA GLY A 209 -5.28 -5.91 -11.89
C GLY A 209 -4.91 -6.25 -10.44
N VAL A 210 -5.11 -7.50 -10.03
CA VAL A 210 -4.86 -7.96 -8.66
C VAL A 210 -3.37 -7.88 -8.36
N GLY A 211 -2.99 -7.32 -7.20
CA GLY A 211 -1.59 -7.29 -6.80
C GLY A 211 -0.74 -6.20 -7.45
N CYS A 212 -1.29 -5.43 -8.40
CA CYS A 212 -0.53 -4.43 -9.15
C CYS A 212 -0.13 -3.25 -8.25
N GLN A 213 -1.05 -2.74 -7.44
CA GLN A 213 -0.77 -1.64 -6.50
C GLN A 213 0.18 -2.09 -5.37
N GLU A 214 0.09 -3.34 -4.94
CA GLU A 214 1.00 -3.93 -3.96
C GLU A 214 2.39 -4.13 -4.54
N SER A 215 2.48 -4.56 -5.81
CA SER A 215 3.74 -4.68 -6.56
C SER A 215 4.43 -3.34 -6.72
N LEU A 216 3.65 -2.29 -7.02
CA LEU A 216 4.13 -0.92 -7.06
C LEU A 216 4.68 -0.48 -5.69
N LEU A 217 3.87 -0.63 -4.63
CA LEU A 217 4.20 -0.22 -3.28
C LEU A 217 5.44 -0.93 -2.73
N ALA A 218 5.46 -2.27 -2.78
CA ALA A 218 6.53 -3.09 -2.22
C ALA A 218 7.86 -2.86 -2.98
N THR A 219 7.80 -2.68 -4.29
CA THR A 219 9.00 -2.39 -5.10
C THR A 219 9.54 -1.00 -4.81
N PHE A 220 8.66 0.00 -4.67
CA PHE A 220 9.07 1.36 -4.35
C PHE A 220 9.67 1.44 -2.94
N LEU A 221 9.04 0.78 -1.96
CA LEU A 221 9.57 0.68 -0.60
C LEU A 221 10.93 -0.04 -0.57
N THR A 222 11.07 -1.14 -1.32
CA THR A 222 12.34 -1.86 -1.48
C THR A 222 13.44 -0.96 -2.00
N GLY A 223 13.17 -0.14 -3.02
CA GLY A 223 14.19 0.74 -3.57
C GLY A 223 14.57 1.90 -2.65
N ILE A 224 13.64 2.39 -1.82
CA ILE A 224 13.98 3.33 -0.74
C ILE A 224 14.94 2.66 0.24
N LEU A 225 14.62 1.46 0.72
CA LEU A 225 15.43 0.72 1.69
C LEU A 225 16.83 0.38 1.14
N LYS A 226 16.94 0.21 -0.18
CA LYS A 226 18.20 -0.03 -0.90
C LYS A 226 18.87 1.26 -1.42
N ASN A 227 18.41 2.44 -0.98
CA ASN A 227 18.95 3.75 -1.35
C ASN A 227 19.03 4.01 -2.88
N HIS A 228 18.07 3.51 -3.63
CA HIS A 228 17.96 3.81 -5.06
C HIS A 228 17.61 5.30 -5.27
N MET A 229 18.15 5.90 -6.33
CA MET A 229 17.71 7.21 -6.78
C MET A 229 16.21 7.20 -7.08
N THR A 230 15.49 8.26 -6.71
CA THR A 230 14.02 8.33 -6.82
C THR A 230 13.52 8.01 -8.22
N ILE A 231 14.16 8.54 -9.28
CA ILE A 231 13.78 8.28 -10.67
C ILE A 231 13.97 6.80 -11.07
N THR A 232 15.07 6.18 -10.68
CA THR A 232 15.35 4.75 -10.93
C THR A 232 14.40 3.87 -10.13
N ASN A 233 14.09 4.27 -8.89
CA ASN A 233 13.15 3.56 -8.04
C ASN A 233 11.73 3.61 -8.63
N LEU A 234 11.29 4.77 -9.11
CA LEU A 234 10.03 4.91 -9.83
C LEU A 234 10.01 3.96 -11.05
N ALA A 235 11.05 3.97 -11.87
CA ALA A 235 11.11 3.11 -13.06
C ALA A 235 11.01 1.61 -12.72
N ASN A 236 11.73 1.14 -11.68
CA ASN A 236 11.64 -0.24 -11.19
C ASN A 236 10.24 -0.60 -10.70
N SER A 237 9.58 0.35 -10.04
CA SER A 237 8.26 0.16 -9.45
C SER A 237 7.17 0.12 -10.53
N VAL A 238 7.28 0.97 -11.56
CA VAL A 238 6.41 0.93 -12.74
C VAL A 238 6.61 -0.36 -13.53
N ALA A 239 7.85 -0.85 -13.65
CA ALA A 239 8.12 -2.13 -14.29
C ALA A 239 7.50 -3.32 -13.52
N ALA A 240 7.55 -3.30 -12.18
CA ALA A 240 6.88 -4.29 -11.34
C ALA A 240 5.35 -4.22 -11.48
N TYR A 241 4.79 -3.01 -11.53
CA TYR A 241 3.37 -2.78 -11.78
C TYR A 241 2.94 -3.36 -13.15
N ALA A 242 3.69 -3.06 -14.21
CA ALA A 242 3.42 -3.57 -15.56
C ALA A 242 3.58 -5.10 -15.66
N ASP A 243 4.56 -5.68 -14.96
CA ASP A 243 4.73 -7.14 -14.95
C ASP A 243 3.57 -7.85 -14.25
N SER A 244 3.02 -7.26 -13.18
CA SER A 244 1.83 -7.80 -12.52
C SER A 244 0.57 -7.67 -13.39
N LEU A 245 0.46 -6.62 -14.21
CA LEU A 245 -0.68 -6.44 -15.13
C LEU A 245 -0.82 -7.58 -16.16
N GLN A 246 0.28 -8.20 -16.58
CA GLN A 246 0.32 -9.19 -17.65
C GLN A 246 0.17 -10.65 -17.19
N LYS A 247 -0.12 -10.90 -15.90
CA LYS A 247 -0.25 -12.25 -15.34
C LYS A 247 -1.37 -12.35 -14.29
N GLU A 248 -1.73 -13.57 -13.95
CA GLU A 248 -2.53 -13.83 -12.76
C GLU A 248 -1.62 -13.86 -11.53
N GLY A 249 -1.92 -13.03 -10.52
CA GLY A 249 -1.15 -12.96 -9.28
C GLY A 249 -0.03 -11.91 -9.30
N LEU A 250 0.95 -12.10 -8.42
CA LEU A 250 2.01 -11.14 -8.15
C LEU A 250 3.19 -11.29 -9.10
N THR A 251 3.89 -10.19 -9.41
CA THR A 251 5.18 -10.22 -10.12
C THR A 251 6.16 -11.18 -9.43
N ASP A 252 6.85 -11.98 -10.23
CA ASP A 252 8.00 -12.82 -9.89
C ASP A 252 9.33 -12.10 -10.21
N TYR A 253 9.25 -10.85 -10.69
CA TYR A 253 10.36 -9.99 -11.10
C TYR A 253 11.21 -10.51 -12.26
N SER A 254 10.86 -11.63 -12.90
CA SER A 254 11.64 -12.25 -13.98
C SER A 254 11.76 -11.35 -15.22
N ASN A 255 10.68 -10.64 -15.56
CA ASN A 255 10.64 -9.71 -16.70
C ASN A 255 10.94 -8.25 -16.34
N ASN A 256 11.23 -7.95 -15.06
CA ASN A 256 11.28 -6.56 -14.59
C ASN A 256 12.35 -5.74 -15.34
N LEU A 257 13.55 -6.27 -15.56
CA LEU A 257 14.60 -5.55 -16.30
C LEU A 257 14.20 -5.21 -17.75
N ALA A 258 13.51 -6.12 -18.44
CA ALA A 258 13.07 -5.88 -19.81
C ALA A 258 11.98 -4.80 -19.87
N LEU A 259 11.10 -4.76 -18.88
CA LEU A 259 10.05 -3.73 -18.76
C LEU A 259 10.63 -2.39 -18.30
N GLN A 260 11.54 -2.39 -17.32
CA GLN A 260 12.21 -1.20 -16.80
C GLN A 260 12.92 -0.41 -17.90
N ARG A 261 13.57 -1.10 -18.86
CA ARG A 261 14.21 -0.47 -20.03
C ARG A 261 13.23 0.27 -20.95
N LYS A 262 11.93 -0.03 -20.86
CA LYS A 262 10.86 0.65 -21.61
C LYS A 262 10.21 1.78 -20.81
N VAL A 263 10.53 1.92 -19.52
CA VAL A 263 9.94 2.96 -18.67
C VAL A 263 10.66 4.27 -18.93
N ILE A 264 9.93 5.26 -19.44
CA ILE A 264 10.42 6.63 -19.61
C ILE A 264 9.91 7.44 -18.42
N ALA A 265 10.83 7.90 -17.57
CA ALA A 265 10.54 8.77 -16.44
C ALA A 265 10.99 10.20 -16.73
N GLN A 266 10.15 11.18 -16.38
CA GLN A 266 10.36 12.60 -16.62
C GLN A 266 10.12 13.40 -15.34
N LYS A 267 10.81 14.52 -15.19
CA LYS A 267 10.59 15.44 -14.07
C LYS A 267 9.25 16.16 -14.26
N ILE A 268 8.48 16.26 -13.18
CA ILE A 268 7.25 17.07 -13.15
C ILE A 268 7.65 18.54 -12.99
N MET A 269 7.12 19.39 -13.86
CA MET A 269 7.20 20.84 -13.74
C MET A 269 5.95 21.31 -13.02
N PHE A 270 6.12 21.89 -11.84
CA PHE A 270 5.03 22.62 -11.19
C PHE A 270 5.06 24.03 -11.76
N ASP A 271 3.94 24.47 -12.35
CA ASP A 271 3.80 25.88 -12.74
C ASP A 271 3.71 26.70 -11.44
N ASP A 272 4.47 27.79 -11.37
CA ASP A 272 4.51 28.74 -10.24
C ASP A 272 3.17 29.44 -10.03
#